data_AF-A0A7X7NNE4-F1
#
_entry.id   AF-A0A7X7NNE4-F1
#
_cell.length_a   1.000
_cell.length_b   1.000
_cell.length_c   1.000
_cell.angle_alpha   90.00
_cell.angle_beta   90.00
_cell.angle_gamma   90.00
#
_symmetry.space_group_name_H-M   'P 1'
#
loop_
_entity.id
_entity.type
_entity.pdbx_description
1 polymer ?
#
loop_
_entity_poly.entity_id
_entity_poly.type
_entity_poly.pdbx_seq_one_letter_code
_entity_poly.pdbx_strand_id
1 'polypeptide(L)'
;MDTQRDHEQFGEQLRDRLQDLPPDLADPVDRFGQVRERVRRRRSRHTAVAVGGVAAAVALAVPVAAQLLPETAQVVPGGGTEAPSVTVAETVDPQTVDVGLGGTRVTHLSEPITTTGTGTVTVQLGEKPEGATGVAMTLDCLSAGEFTYPDGAGLICDDADAGTERIAPEDFEALAYVVSLAKGSEEFEIRATEGSSWRLTTSYVSTEVTDWGVNAKGETYGVENIHGSPDLIAVIATNGQHGYAYVADMNAAWPEPTSPEHALELQEERGDEGVSVPVYESDGETVIGEFVIGGGGEPADLGEGTAPAAATVTAPATSQSAVAEGSGCAPGSSDAGALPDGEWYGLVVNAGGDEIEFDLACWFFGEEATLAAAEDGHESPDNDYYVRNQSDLTFDLSVVSDATVTFYPGDPGDGQEGDVSTWLAARANGFDFGIWVEVESGEVVSAREQWRP
;
A
#
# COMPACT_ATOMS: atom_id res chain seq x y z
N MET A 1 1.86 -37.14 -36.02
CA MET A 1 3.23 -37.10 -36.59
C MET A 1 3.62 -35.71 -37.05
N ASP A 2 2.69 -34.84 -37.47
CA ASP A 2 3.01 -33.43 -37.78
C ASP A 2 3.18 -32.53 -36.53
N THR A 3 2.39 -32.72 -35.47
CA THR A 3 2.47 -31.88 -34.25
C THR A 3 3.78 -32.03 -33.47
N GLN A 4 4.43 -33.18 -33.52
CA GLN A 4 5.70 -33.40 -32.81
C GLN A 4 6.88 -32.71 -33.50
N ARG A 5 6.77 -32.47 -34.81
CA ARG A 5 7.78 -31.83 -35.63
C ARG A 5 7.78 -30.31 -35.47
N ASP A 6 6.62 -29.73 -35.21
CA ASP A 6 6.45 -28.29 -34.98
C ASP A 6 7.01 -27.86 -33.62
N HIS A 7 6.90 -28.72 -32.59
CA HIS A 7 7.49 -28.45 -31.27
C HIS A 7 9.03 -28.54 -31.27
N GLU A 8 9.61 -29.49 -32.01
CA GLU A 8 11.07 -29.57 -32.16
C GLU A 8 11.64 -28.38 -32.93
N GLN A 9 10.97 -27.92 -33.99
CA GLN A 9 11.38 -26.73 -34.73
C GLN A 9 11.28 -25.44 -33.91
N PHE A 10 10.25 -25.30 -33.08
CA PHE A 10 10.12 -24.14 -32.19
C PHE A 10 11.23 -24.13 -31.12
N GLY A 11 11.56 -25.29 -30.56
CA GLY A 11 12.64 -25.42 -29.58
C GLY A 11 14.03 -25.08 -30.14
N GLU A 12 14.32 -25.49 -31.38
CA GLU A 12 15.58 -25.13 -32.05
C GLU A 12 15.64 -23.64 -32.40
N GLN A 13 14.53 -23.06 -32.82
CA GLN A 13 14.45 -21.64 -33.18
C GLN A 13 14.59 -20.71 -31.97
N LEU A 14 14.15 -21.16 -30.78
CA LEU A 14 14.37 -20.45 -29.52
C LEU A 14 15.84 -20.53 -29.08
N ARG A 15 16.47 -21.68 -29.26
CA ARG A 15 17.87 -21.92 -28.88
C ARG A 15 18.85 -21.10 -29.71
N ASP A 16 18.61 -21.01 -31.03
CA ASP A 16 19.42 -20.17 -31.92
C ASP A 16 19.27 -18.67 -31.59
N ARG A 17 18.06 -18.22 -31.21
CA ARG A 17 17.84 -16.83 -30.77
C ARG A 17 18.54 -16.49 -29.46
N LEU A 18 18.63 -17.43 -28.53
CA LEU A 18 19.36 -17.25 -27.27
C LEU A 18 20.88 -17.21 -27.48
N GLN A 19 21.41 -17.89 -28.51
CA GLN A 19 22.83 -17.88 -28.85
C GLN A 19 23.27 -16.63 -29.64
N ASP A 20 22.32 -15.89 -30.23
CA ASP A 20 22.56 -14.65 -30.98
C ASP A 20 22.41 -13.39 -30.10
N LEU A 21 22.18 -13.54 -28.78
CA LEU A 21 22.21 -12.43 -27.84
C LEU A 21 23.65 -11.91 -27.67
N PRO A 22 23.89 -10.60 -27.76
CA PRO A 22 25.23 -10.03 -27.65
C PRO A 22 25.84 -10.33 -26.27
N PRO A 23 27.14 -10.66 -26.16
CA PRO A 23 27.79 -11.10 -24.91
C PRO A 23 28.13 -9.93 -23.97
N ASP A 24 27.26 -8.94 -23.89
CA ASP A 24 27.46 -7.63 -23.24
C ASP A 24 26.43 -7.40 -22.11
N LEU A 25 25.90 -8.46 -21.49
CA LEU A 25 25.35 -8.31 -20.14
C LEU A 25 26.52 -8.16 -19.15
N ALA A 26 26.99 -6.92 -19.02
CA ALA A 26 27.93 -6.55 -17.98
C ALA A 26 27.35 -6.89 -16.59
N ASP A 27 28.21 -7.52 -15.79
CA ASP A 27 28.06 -7.85 -14.37
C ASP A 27 27.34 -6.73 -13.55
N PRO A 28 26.44 -7.04 -12.60
CA PRO A 28 25.53 -6.06 -11.97
C PRO A 28 26.18 -4.95 -11.12
N VAL A 29 27.50 -4.96 -10.91
CA VAL A 29 28.18 -4.09 -9.93
C VAL A 29 28.50 -2.68 -10.48
N ASP A 30 28.35 -2.41 -11.78
CA ASP A 30 28.81 -1.13 -12.37
C ASP A 30 27.70 -0.05 -12.57
N ARG A 31 26.47 -0.25 -12.04
CA ARG A 31 25.41 0.79 -12.13
C ARG A 31 25.63 1.97 -11.17
N PHE A 32 26.28 1.75 -10.02
CA PHE A 32 26.67 2.82 -9.08
C PHE A 32 27.78 3.73 -9.64
N GLY A 33 28.58 3.25 -10.58
CA GLY A 33 29.55 4.05 -11.33
C GLY A 33 28.87 5.16 -12.14
N GLN A 34 27.73 4.83 -12.76
CA GLN A 34 26.95 5.78 -13.57
C GLN A 34 26.27 6.85 -12.71
N VAL A 35 25.83 6.50 -11.49
CA VAL A 35 25.29 7.46 -10.50
C VAL A 35 26.39 8.42 -10.02
N ARG A 36 27.59 7.92 -9.69
CA ARG A 36 28.73 8.78 -9.30
C ARG A 36 29.17 9.74 -10.42
N GLU A 37 29.10 9.32 -11.69
CA GLU A 37 29.38 10.21 -12.82
C GLU A 37 28.31 11.28 -13.04
N ARG A 38 27.03 10.96 -12.85
CA ARG A 38 25.92 11.94 -12.89
C ARG A 38 26.05 12.98 -11.77
N VAL A 39 26.34 12.54 -10.54
CA VAL A 39 26.57 13.42 -9.37
C VAL A 39 27.76 14.35 -9.61
N ARG A 40 28.87 13.86 -10.17
CA ARG A 40 30.03 14.69 -10.53
C ARG A 40 29.73 15.71 -11.63
N ARG A 41 28.92 15.37 -12.63
CA ARG A 41 28.52 16.29 -13.71
C ARG A 41 27.57 17.39 -13.24
N ARG A 42 26.72 17.14 -12.23
CA ARG A 42 25.81 18.15 -11.67
C ARG A 42 26.52 19.11 -10.71
N ARG A 43 27.44 18.60 -9.87
CA ARG A 43 28.23 19.43 -8.93
C ARG A 43 29.12 20.46 -9.63
N SER A 44 29.61 20.18 -10.84
CA SER A 44 30.42 21.13 -11.63
C SER A 44 29.60 22.26 -12.27
N ARG A 45 28.28 22.11 -12.38
CA ARG A 45 27.38 23.15 -12.92
C ARG A 45 26.94 24.17 -11.87
N HIS A 46 26.85 23.77 -10.59
CA HIS A 46 26.47 24.68 -9.50
C HIS A 46 27.60 25.62 -9.02
N THR A 47 28.87 25.32 -9.31
CA THR A 47 29.99 26.23 -8.96
C THR A 47 30.10 27.44 -9.90
N ALA A 48 29.32 27.50 -10.98
CA ALA A 48 29.47 28.52 -12.03
C ALA A 48 28.48 29.71 -11.95
N VAL A 49 27.49 29.71 -11.04
CA VAL A 49 26.41 30.73 -11.08
C VAL A 49 26.37 31.69 -9.88
N ALA A 50 27.08 31.44 -8.77
CA ALA A 50 27.01 32.33 -7.60
C ALA A 50 28.22 33.29 -7.49
N VAL A 51 28.30 34.29 -8.37
CA VAL A 51 29.05 35.53 -8.10
C VAL A 51 28.22 36.73 -8.56
N GLY A 52 27.49 37.36 -7.64
CA GLY A 52 26.90 38.68 -7.89
C GLY A 52 25.84 39.19 -6.91
N GLY A 53 26.27 39.83 -5.81
CA GLY A 53 25.56 40.91 -5.09
C GLY A 53 24.58 40.46 -3.98
N VAL A 54 24.85 40.52 -2.68
CA VAL A 54 25.22 41.61 -1.72
C VAL A 54 24.04 42.49 -1.21
N ALA A 55 23.79 42.34 0.11
CA ALA A 55 23.34 43.31 1.14
C ALA A 55 21.88 43.79 1.18
N ALA A 56 21.26 44.17 2.30
CA ALA A 56 21.39 44.01 3.77
C ALA A 56 20.27 44.87 4.42
N ALA A 57 19.72 44.46 5.59
CA ALA A 57 19.11 45.26 6.69
C ALA A 57 17.93 44.47 7.32
N VAL A 58 17.96 43.94 8.55
CA VAL A 58 18.04 44.55 9.92
C VAL A 58 16.78 45.32 10.36
N ALA A 59 16.02 44.63 11.23
CA ALA A 59 15.27 45.03 12.44
C ALA A 59 14.12 46.06 12.37
N LEU A 60 12.98 45.72 13.00
CA LEU A 60 12.56 46.26 14.31
C LEU A 60 11.24 45.64 14.81
N ALA A 61 11.22 45.27 16.09
CA ALA A 61 10.07 44.82 16.88
C ALA A 61 9.38 46.00 17.57
N VAL A 62 8.04 45.94 17.77
CA VAL A 62 7.30 46.52 18.91
C VAL A 62 5.97 45.75 19.16
N PRO A 63 5.62 45.40 20.42
CA PRO A 63 4.36 44.77 20.83
C PRO A 63 3.43 45.73 21.63
N VAL A 64 2.10 45.52 21.62
CA VAL A 64 1.09 46.09 22.55
C VAL A 64 -0.16 45.18 22.54
N ALA A 65 -0.45 44.36 23.58
CA ALA A 65 -1.39 44.58 24.71
C ALA A 65 -2.86 44.88 24.28
N ALA A 66 -3.96 44.43 24.90
CA ALA A 66 -4.31 43.50 25.98
C ALA A 66 -5.87 43.46 26.07
N GLN A 67 -6.42 42.40 26.68
CA GLN A 67 -7.72 42.30 27.40
C GLN A 67 -9.05 42.26 26.60
N LEU A 68 -9.87 41.24 26.84
CA LEU A 68 -10.98 41.23 27.82
C LEU A 68 -11.74 39.87 27.80
N LEU A 69 -11.90 39.26 28.98
CA LEU A 69 -12.97 38.27 29.30
C LEU A 69 -14.20 39.04 29.85
N PRO A 70 -15.39 38.42 29.98
CA PRO A 70 -15.67 37.65 31.20
C PRO A 70 -16.52 36.36 31.04
N GLU A 71 -16.41 35.55 32.09
CA GLU A 71 -17.18 34.38 32.50
C GLU A 71 -18.71 34.57 32.51
N THR A 72 -19.47 33.47 32.34
CA THR A 72 -20.40 32.93 33.37
C THR A 72 -21.05 31.62 32.90
N ALA A 73 -20.97 30.55 33.70
CA ALA A 73 -22.10 29.66 34.01
C ALA A 73 -21.76 28.73 35.18
N GLN A 74 -22.71 28.61 36.10
CA GLN A 74 -22.57 28.08 37.45
C GLN A 74 -22.89 26.58 37.57
N VAL A 75 -22.25 25.95 38.55
CA VAL A 75 -22.58 24.64 39.15
C VAL A 75 -23.57 24.85 40.30
N VAL A 76 -24.62 24.01 40.40
CA VAL A 76 -25.25 23.61 41.68
C VAL A 76 -25.73 22.14 41.60
N PRO A 77 -25.60 21.32 42.67
CA PRO A 77 -25.78 19.86 42.67
C PRO A 77 -27.10 19.40 43.31
N GLY A 78 -27.45 18.12 43.15
CA GLY A 78 -28.47 17.45 43.99
C GLY A 78 -28.85 16.06 43.51
N GLY A 79 -28.44 15.03 44.25
CA GLY A 79 -28.73 13.62 43.97
C GLY A 79 -30.14 13.16 44.37
N GLY A 80 -30.50 11.99 43.85
CA GLY A 80 -31.69 11.22 44.20
C GLY A 80 -31.64 9.86 43.51
N THR A 81 -31.48 8.80 44.30
CA THR A 81 -31.54 7.39 43.93
C THR A 81 -32.97 7.00 43.55
N GLU A 82 -33.16 6.41 42.37
CA GLU A 82 -34.25 5.46 42.09
C GLU A 82 -33.89 4.65 40.84
N ALA A 83 -33.79 3.33 40.98
CA ALA A 83 -33.78 2.41 39.86
C ALA A 83 -35.20 2.29 39.29
N PRO A 84 -35.34 2.18 37.96
CA PRO A 84 -36.07 1.00 37.49
C PRO A 84 -35.45 0.37 36.23
N SER A 85 -35.42 -0.96 36.28
CA SER A 85 -35.94 -1.87 35.26
C SER A 85 -35.45 -1.72 33.82
N VAL A 86 -34.55 -2.64 33.48
CA VAL A 86 -34.24 -3.15 32.14
C VAL A 86 -35.48 -3.30 31.27
N THR A 87 -35.50 -2.57 30.16
CA THR A 87 -35.96 -3.02 28.83
C THR A 87 -35.40 -2.02 27.82
N VAL A 88 -34.16 -2.23 27.37
CA VAL A 88 -33.71 -1.66 26.10
C VAL A 88 -33.88 -2.78 25.09
N ALA A 89 -34.93 -2.68 24.28
CA ALA A 89 -34.89 -3.30 22.96
C ALA A 89 -33.80 -2.53 22.21
N GLU A 90 -32.64 -3.15 22.08
CA GLU A 90 -31.54 -2.62 21.31
C GLU A 90 -32.00 -2.56 19.86
N THR A 91 -32.34 -1.36 19.40
CA THR A 91 -32.40 -1.06 17.98
C THR A 91 -30.97 -1.14 17.49
N VAL A 92 -30.60 -2.31 16.94
CA VAL A 92 -29.35 -2.48 16.22
C VAL A 92 -29.35 -1.44 15.10
N ASP A 93 -28.39 -0.51 15.18
CA ASP A 93 -28.11 0.44 14.12
C ASP A 93 -27.60 -0.35 12.90
N PRO A 94 -28.29 -0.30 11.75
CA PRO A 94 -27.86 -1.04 10.56
C PRO A 94 -26.53 -0.53 9.96
N GLN A 95 -25.93 0.53 10.50
CA GLN A 95 -24.67 1.10 9.98
C GLN A 95 -23.39 0.57 10.65
N THR A 96 -23.48 -0.30 11.66
CA THR A 96 -22.29 -1.00 12.17
C THR A 96 -22.20 -2.38 11.56
N VAL A 97 -21.60 -2.48 10.38
CA VAL A 97 -21.03 -3.75 9.93
C VAL A 97 -19.97 -4.12 10.97
N ASP A 98 -20.12 -5.28 11.62
CA ASP A 98 -19.10 -5.84 12.50
C ASP A 98 -17.88 -6.17 11.62
N VAL A 99 -16.97 -5.20 11.48
CA VAL A 99 -15.79 -5.27 10.62
C VAL A 99 -14.74 -6.27 11.12
N GLY A 100 -15.03 -6.99 12.21
CA GLY A 100 -14.10 -7.92 12.83
C GLY A 100 -12.97 -7.19 13.56
N LEU A 101 -12.19 -7.98 14.31
CA LEU A 101 -10.99 -7.50 15.01
C LEU A 101 -9.85 -7.33 14.01
N GLY A 102 -9.14 -6.20 14.05
CA GLY A 102 -8.13 -5.85 13.05
C GLY A 102 -8.68 -5.27 11.76
N GLY A 103 -10.00 -5.21 11.57
CA GLY A 103 -10.61 -4.79 10.30
C GLY A 103 -10.73 -3.28 10.16
N THR A 104 -10.92 -2.81 8.93
CA THR A 104 -11.14 -1.39 8.65
C THR A 104 -12.63 -1.05 8.76
N ARG A 105 -13.00 -0.25 9.76
CA ARG A 105 -14.30 0.40 9.85
C ARG A 105 -14.36 1.57 8.88
N VAL A 106 -15.37 1.57 8.01
CA VAL A 106 -15.62 2.67 7.06
C VAL A 106 -16.91 3.39 7.48
N THR A 107 -16.85 4.71 7.64
CA THR A 107 -18.00 5.56 7.93
C THR A 107 -18.16 6.59 6.81
N HIS A 108 -19.30 6.61 6.11
CA HIS A 108 -19.58 7.59 5.07
C HIS A 108 -19.90 8.96 5.68
N LEU A 109 -19.19 9.99 5.21
CA LEU A 109 -19.28 11.36 5.72
C LEU A 109 -19.96 12.33 4.73
N SER A 110 -20.19 11.90 3.49
CA SER A 110 -20.89 12.69 2.48
C SER A 110 -21.86 11.83 1.67
N GLU A 111 -22.86 12.47 1.06
CA GLU A 111 -23.67 11.80 0.03
C GLU A 111 -22.78 11.43 -1.17
N PRO A 112 -23.03 10.29 -1.85
CA PRO A 112 -22.30 9.93 -3.05
C PRO A 112 -22.53 10.92 -4.19
N ILE A 113 -21.45 11.37 -4.82
CA ILE A 113 -21.48 12.19 -6.03
C ILE A 113 -21.03 11.36 -7.23
N THR A 114 -21.67 11.58 -8.38
CA THR A 114 -21.32 10.89 -9.62
C THR A 114 -20.72 11.87 -10.63
N THR A 115 -19.56 11.52 -11.16
CA THR A 115 -18.83 12.25 -12.19
C THR A 115 -18.61 11.36 -13.41
N THR A 116 -18.63 11.94 -14.61
CA THR A 116 -18.30 11.22 -15.85
C THR A 116 -17.09 11.84 -16.51
N GLY A 117 -16.16 11.02 -16.99
CA GLY A 117 -14.92 11.44 -17.63
C GLY A 117 -14.68 10.78 -18.98
N THR A 118 -13.70 11.31 -19.71
CA THR A 118 -13.16 10.68 -20.93
C THR A 118 -11.65 10.90 -20.97
N GLY A 119 -10.89 9.83 -21.12
CA GLY A 119 -9.45 9.83 -20.87
C GLY A 119 -9.13 10.15 -19.40
N THR A 120 -7.89 10.56 -19.17
CA THR A 120 -7.43 11.03 -17.85
C THR A 120 -8.14 12.33 -17.45
N VAL A 121 -8.72 12.35 -16.24
CA VAL A 121 -9.42 13.54 -15.70
C VAL A 121 -9.12 13.70 -14.21
N THR A 122 -8.82 14.95 -13.81
CA THR A 122 -8.83 15.39 -12.41
C THR A 122 -10.27 15.55 -11.93
N VAL A 123 -10.69 14.72 -10.99
CA VAL A 123 -12.01 14.74 -10.36
C VAL A 123 -11.98 15.66 -9.17
N GLN A 124 -12.90 16.61 -9.15
CA GLN A 124 -13.15 17.49 -8.01
C GLN A 124 -14.12 16.82 -7.03
N LEU A 125 -13.71 16.62 -5.79
CA LEU A 125 -14.53 16.02 -4.73
C LEU A 125 -15.42 17.05 -4.04
N GLY A 126 -15.02 18.33 -4.07
CA GLY A 126 -15.68 19.40 -3.32
C GLY A 126 -15.04 19.60 -1.93
N GLU A 127 -15.79 20.26 -1.04
CA GLU A 127 -15.31 20.60 0.31
C GLU A 127 -15.18 19.33 1.15
N LYS A 128 -13.98 19.09 1.70
CA LYS A 128 -13.67 17.92 2.53
C LYS A 128 -14.32 18.03 3.92
N PRO A 129 -15.20 17.09 4.33
CA PRO A 129 -15.76 17.06 5.68
C PRO A 129 -14.70 16.84 6.77
N GLU A 130 -14.92 17.39 7.97
CA GLU A 130 -14.07 17.13 9.13
C GLU A 130 -14.04 15.63 9.46
N GLY A 131 -12.85 15.08 9.70
CA GLY A 131 -12.66 13.66 10.01
C GLY A 131 -12.59 12.71 8.80
N ALA A 132 -12.68 13.24 7.58
CA ALA A 132 -12.50 12.42 6.37
C ALA A 132 -11.03 11.98 6.20
N THR A 133 -10.81 10.67 6.13
CA THR A 133 -9.50 10.03 5.94
C THR A 133 -9.38 9.33 4.59
N GLY A 134 -10.49 9.16 3.85
CA GLY A 134 -10.50 8.49 2.54
C GLY A 134 -11.67 8.88 1.65
N VAL A 135 -11.71 8.28 0.46
CA VAL A 135 -12.84 8.30 -0.47
C VAL A 135 -13.25 6.87 -0.79
N ALA A 136 -14.50 6.54 -0.52
CA ALA A 136 -15.14 5.38 -1.11
C ALA A 136 -15.50 5.70 -2.56
N MET A 137 -15.18 4.81 -3.49
CA MET A 137 -15.41 5.00 -4.92
C MET A 137 -15.79 3.70 -5.64
N THR A 138 -16.55 3.86 -6.72
CA THR A 138 -16.82 2.82 -7.72
C THR A 138 -16.71 3.43 -9.11
N LEU A 139 -16.00 2.75 -10.01
CA LEU A 139 -15.81 3.15 -11.40
C LEU A 139 -16.53 2.16 -12.32
N ASP A 140 -17.54 2.66 -13.03
CA ASP A 140 -18.17 1.97 -14.15
C ASP A 140 -17.53 2.44 -15.45
N CYS A 141 -16.89 1.52 -16.17
CA CYS A 141 -16.39 1.80 -17.51
C CYS A 141 -17.55 1.92 -18.49
N LEU A 142 -17.58 2.98 -19.30
CA LEU A 142 -18.59 3.22 -20.32
C LEU A 142 -18.10 2.84 -21.73
N SER A 143 -16.80 2.58 -21.86
CA SER A 143 -16.17 1.99 -23.04
C SER A 143 -14.99 1.10 -22.61
N ALA A 144 -14.51 0.25 -23.52
CA ALA A 144 -13.28 -0.50 -23.30
C ALA A 144 -12.09 0.44 -23.01
N GLY A 145 -11.16 -0.03 -22.18
CA GLY A 145 -9.98 0.71 -21.79
C GLY A 145 -9.38 0.23 -20.47
N GLU A 146 -8.24 0.83 -20.14
CA GLU A 146 -7.56 0.69 -18.85
C GLU A 146 -7.79 1.96 -18.04
N PHE A 147 -8.06 1.80 -16.74
CA PHE A 147 -8.34 2.86 -15.79
C PHE A 147 -7.48 2.63 -14.54
N THR A 148 -6.92 3.70 -13.98
CA THR A 148 -6.07 3.64 -12.79
C THR A 148 -6.55 4.64 -11.76
N TYR A 149 -6.76 4.16 -10.54
CA TYR A 149 -7.11 4.92 -9.36
C TYR A 149 -5.90 5.71 -8.82
N PRO A 150 -6.10 6.65 -7.88
CA PRO A 150 -5.02 7.50 -7.36
C PRO A 150 -3.90 6.75 -6.64
N ASP A 151 -4.22 5.61 -6.02
CA ASP A 151 -3.28 4.71 -5.34
C ASP A 151 -2.56 3.74 -6.29
N GLY A 152 -2.82 3.83 -7.60
CA GLY A 152 -2.23 2.97 -8.61
C GLY A 152 -3.01 1.69 -8.87
N ALA A 153 -4.06 1.38 -8.11
CA ALA A 153 -4.93 0.24 -8.42
C ALA A 153 -5.56 0.40 -9.81
N GLY A 154 -5.72 -0.71 -10.54
CA GLY A 154 -6.14 -0.70 -11.93
C GLY A 154 -7.45 -1.44 -12.19
N LEU A 155 -8.19 -0.99 -13.21
CA LEU A 155 -9.33 -1.69 -13.80
C LEU A 155 -9.11 -1.79 -15.32
N ILE A 156 -9.31 -2.98 -15.89
CA ILE A 156 -9.33 -3.20 -17.34
C ILE A 156 -10.75 -3.59 -17.71
N CYS A 157 -11.32 -2.93 -18.72
CA CYS A 157 -12.62 -3.27 -19.29
C CYS A 157 -12.50 -3.58 -20.77
N ASP A 158 -13.18 -4.63 -21.20
CA ASP A 158 -13.42 -4.91 -22.61
C ASP A 158 -14.78 -4.33 -23.08
N ASP A 159 -15.15 -4.60 -24.34
CA ASP A 159 -16.42 -4.14 -24.91
C ASP A 159 -17.65 -4.79 -24.24
N ALA A 160 -17.51 -5.95 -23.60
CA ALA A 160 -18.58 -6.63 -22.90
C ALA A 160 -18.82 -6.05 -21.50
N ASP A 161 -17.76 -5.53 -20.86
CA ASP A 161 -17.83 -4.83 -19.58
C ASP A 161 -18.40 -3.41 -19.72
N ALA A 162 -18.22 -2.78 -20.89
CA ALA A 162 -18.61 -1.40 -21.14
C ALA A 162 -20.11 -1.14 -20.92
N GLY A 163 -20.42 -0.25 -19.99
CA GLY A 163 -21.78 0.15 -19.62
C GLY A 163 -22.47 -0.81 -18.65
N THR A 164 -21.77 -1.81 -18.13
CA THR A 164 -22.23 -2.62 -17.01
C THR A 164 -22.02 -1.86 -15.70
N GLU A 165 -23.06 -1.84 -14.86
CA GLU A 165 -22.98 -1.28 -13.51
C GLU A 165 -22.37 -2.34 -12.59
N ARG A 166 -21.23 -2.03 -11.97
CA ARG A 166 -20.48 -3.01 -11.18
C ARG A 166 -21.07 -3.22 -9.79
N ILE A 167 -21.58 -2.13 -9.19
CA ILE A 167 -22.17 -2.11 -7.86
C ILE A 167 -23.47 -1.33 -7.97
N ALA A 168 -24.58 -1.93 -7.53
CA ALA A 168 -25.85 -1.22 -7.50
C ALA A 168 -25.77 -0.03 -6.53
N PRO A 169 -26.46 1.09 -6.78
CA PRO A 169 -26.34 2.29 -5.94
C PRO A 169 -26.66 2.03 -4.46
N GLU A 170 -27.56 1.10 -4.18
CA GLU A 170 -27.91 0.66 -2.82
C GLU A 170 -26.80 -0.11 -2.09
N ASP A 171 -25.86 -0.71 -2.81
CA ASP A 171 -24.75 -1.51 -2.26
C ASP A 171 -23.44 -0.70 -2.17
N PHE A 172 -23.44 0.56 -2.62
CA PHE A 172 -22.26 1.42 -2.66
C PHE A 172 -21.59 1.54 -1.28
N GLU A 173 -22.34 1.78 -0.21
CA GLU A 173 -21.76 1.94 1.13
C GLU A 173 -21.07 0.66 1.65
N ALA A 174 -21.51 -0.52 1.19
CA ALA A 174 -20.98 -1.79 1.65
C ALA A 174 -19.81 -2.31 0.80
N LEU A 175 -19.80 -1.99 -0.50
CA LEU A 175 -18.90 -2.61 -1.48
C LEU A 175 -17.97 -1.63 -2.19
N ALA A 176 -18.08 -0.32 -1.95
CA ALA A 176 -17.20 0.65 -2.59
C ALA A 176 -15.73 0.43 -2.19
N TYR A 177 -14.85 0.61 -3.17
CA TYR A 177 -13.42 0.59 -2.94
C TYR A 177 -12.98 1.85 -2.21
N VAL A 178 -12.19 1.73 -1.14
CA VAL A 178 -11.76 2.89 -0.35
C VAL A 178 -10.31 3.21 -0.65
N VAL A 179 -10.08 4.43 -1.15
CA VAL A 179 -8.75 4.99 -1.36
C VAL A 179 -8.45 5.96 -0.23
N SER A 180 -7.28 5.84 0.40
CA SER A 180 -6.80 6.80 1.40
C SER A 180 -6.62 8.17 0.77
N LEU A 181 -7.11 9.21 1.45
CA LEU A 181 -6.90 10.59 1.03
C LEU A 181 -5.72 11.17 1.78
N ALA A 182 -4.74 11.68 1.04
CA ALA A 182 -3.81 12.66 1.58
C ALA A 182 -4.58 13.81 2.28
N LYS A 183 -4.04 14.33 3.39
CA LYS A 183 -4.65 15.43 4.14
C LYS A 183 -4.73 16.66 3.23
N GLY A 184 -5.88 17.33 3.21
CA GLY A 184 -6.10 18.51 2.36
C GLY A 184 -6.44 18.24 0.89
N SER A 185 -6.49 17.00 0.42
CA SER A 185 -6.91 16.70 -0.96
C SER A 185 -8.42 16.92 -1.15
N GLU A 186 -8.77 17.87 -2.02
CA GLU A 186 -10.13 18.12 -2.53
C GLU A 186 -10.30 17.61 -3.98
N GLU A 187 -9.25 17.04 -4.55
CA GLU A 187 -9.25 16.48 -5.90
C GLU A 187 -8.33 15.25 -5.99
N PHE A 188 -8.56 14.42 -7.02
CA PHE A 188 -7.67 13.34 -7.40
C PHE A 188 -7.75 13.06 -8.90
N GLU A 189 -6.77 12.33 -9.43
CA GLU A 189 -6.72 11.98 -10.85
C GLU A 189 -7.19 10.54 -11.07
N ILE A 190 -8.12 10.34 -12.01
CA ILE A 190 -8.34 9.04 -12.63
C ILE A 190 -7.58 9.03 -13.94
N ARG A 191 -6.61 8.14 -14.08
CA ARG A 191 -5.88 7.94 -15.34
C ARG A 191 -6.65 6.94 -16.18
N ALA A 192 -6.80 7.20 -17.47
CA ALA A 192 -7.48 6.29 -18.37
C ALA A 192 -6.88 6.34 -19.77
N THR A 193 -7.03 5.23 -20.51
CA THR A 193 -6.68 5.18 -21.94
C THR A 193 -7.29 6.37 -22.70
N GLU A 194 -6.53 6.97 -23.62
CA GLU A 194 -7.01 8.13 -24.39
C GLU A 194 -8.33 7.80 -25.12
N GLY A 195 -9.36 8.61 -24.87
CA GLY A 195 -10.67 8.46 -25.49
C GLY A 195 -11.60 7.42 -24.85
N SER A 196 -11.14 6.65 -23.86
CA SER A 196 -12.04 5.78 -23.09
C SER A 196 -12.94 6.63 -22.17
N SER A 197 -14.17 6.22 -21.97
CA SER A 197 -15.17 6.94 -21.17
C SER A 197 -15.57 6.14 -19.95
N TRP A 198 -15.87 6.84 -18.86
CA TRP A 198 -16.14 6.23 -17.56
C TRP A 198 -17.10 7.08 -16.73
N ARG A 199 -17.72 6.44 -15.74
CA ARG A 199 -18.53 7.04 -14.69
C ARG A 199 -17.95 6.62 -13.35
N LEU A 200 -17.75 7.58 -12.46
CA LEU A 200 -17.22 7.38 -11.13
C LEU A 200 -18.25 7.87 -10.12
N THR A 201 -18.60 7.05 -9.15
CA THR A 201 -19.39 7.45 -7.98
C THR A 201 -18.47 7.44 -6.77
N THR A 202 -18.46 8.52 -5.99
CA THR A 202 -17.53 8.73 -4.87
C THR A 202 -18.22 9.34 -3.66
N SER A 203 -17.74 9.05 -2.45
CA SER A 203 -18.12 9.76 -1.22
C SER A 203 -16.94 9.85 -0.26
N TYR A 204 -16.85 10.92 0.52
CA TYR A 204 -15.90 11.02 1.62
C TYR A 204 -16.21 9.97 2.70
N VAL A 205 -15.16 9.35 3.23
CA VAL A 205 -15.26 8.39 4.33
C VAL A 205 -14.25 8.70 5.44
N SER A 206 -14.58 8.26 6.64
CA SER A 206 -13.62 8.06 7.73
C SER A 206 -13.31 6.57 7.83
N THR A 207 -12.04 6.24 7.99
CA THR A 207 -11.52 4.89 8.13
C THR A 207 -10.82 4.77 9.47
N GLU A 208 -11.17 3.73 10.22
CA GLU A 208 -10.57 3.41 11.51
C GLU A 208 -10.24 1.92 11.50
N VAL A 209 -8.98 1.58 11.76
CA VAL A 209 -8.59 0.18 11.95
C VAL A 209 -8.97 -0.22 13.37
N THR A 210 -9.74 -1.30 13.51
CA THR A 210 -10.09 -1.83 14.82
C THR A 210 -8.90 -2.58 15.42
N ASP A 211 -8.78 -2.55 16.74
CA ASP A 211 -7.76 -3.33 17.43
C ASP A 211 -7.91 -4.83 17.13
N TRP A 212 -6.77 -5.53 17.09
CA TRP A 212 -6.79 -6.99 17.19
C TRP A 212 -7.29 -7.45 18.55
N GLY A 213 -7.91 -8.63 18.57
CA GLY A 213 -8.13 -9.32 19.82
C GLY A 213 -6.80 -9.80 20.39
N VAL A 214 -6.74 -9.94 21.72
CA VAL A 214 -5.61 -10.56 22.41
C VAL A 214 -6.13 -11.66 23.31
N ASN A 215 -5.62 -12.88 23.11
CA ASN A 215 -6.09 -14.03 23.88
C ASN A 215 -5.38 -14.12 25.26
N ALA A 216 -5.72 -15.14 26.06
CA ALA A 216 -5.16 -15.31 27.40
C ALA A 216 -3.64 -15.64 27.41
N LYS A 217 -3.07 -16.07 26.27
CA LYS A 217 -1.64 -16.31 26.08
C LYS A 217 -0.89 -15.04 25.65
N GLY A 218 -1.60 -13.96 25.34
CA GLY A 218 -1.03 -12.71 24.85
C GLY A 218 -0.82 -12.68 23.34
N GLU A 219 -1.37 -13.66 22.60
CA GLU A 219 -1.29 -13.72 21.14
C GLU A 219 -2.39 -12.86 20.52
N THR A 220 -2.09 -12.18 19.42
CA THR A 220 -3.03 -11.35 18.67
C THR A 220 -3.86 -12.17 17.68
N TYR A 221 -5.13 -11.83 17.51
CA TYR A 221 -6.00 -12.49 16.53
C TYR A 221 -6.95 -11.51 15.84
N GLY A 222 -7.18 -11.72 14.54
CA GLY A 222 -8.00 -10.83 13.74
C GLY A 222 -7.75 -10.97 12.24
N VAL A 223 -8.03 -9.91 11.49
CA VAL A 223 -7.64 -9.77 10.08
C VAL A 223 -6.35 -8.95 9.97
N GLU A 224 -5.57 -9.23 8.94
CA GLU A 224 -4.38 -8.44 8.60
C GLU A 224 -4.76 -6.99 8.25
N ASN A 225 -3.89 -6.04 8.59
CA ASN A 225 -4.12 -4.62 8.34
C ASN A 225 -2.79 -3.84 8.21
N ILE A 226 -2.88 -2.52 8.12
CA ILE A 226 -1.72 -1.62 7.97
C ILE A 226 -0.67 -1.72 9.11
N HIS A 227 -1.02 -2.34 10.24
CA HIS A 227 -0.10 -2.57 11.36
C HIS A 227 0.61 -3.93 11.29
N GLY A 228 0.39 -4.69 10.22
CA GLY A 228 1.00 -6.00 9.95
C GLY A 228 0.00 -7.14 10.08
N SER A 229 0.50 -8.35 10.34
CA SER A 229 -0.31 -9.56 10.53
C SER A 229 -0.46 -9.92 12.01
N PRO A 230 -1.64 -10.39 12.46
CA PRO A 230 -1.81 -10.94 13.80
C PRO A 230 -1.13 -12.33 13.92
N ASP A 231 -0.95 -12.82 15.15
CA ASP A 231 -0.43 -14.19 15.38
C ASP A 231 -1.37 -15.25 14.79
N LEU A 232 -2.69 -15.02 14.90
CA LEU A 232 -3.73 -15.84 14.29
C LEU A 232 -4.64 -15.02 13.35
N ILE A 233 -4.70 -15.43 12.08
CA ILE A 233 -5.50 -14.77 11.05
C ILE A 233 -6.88 -15.40 10.90
N ALA A 234 -7.92 -14.58 10.74
CA ALA A 234 -9.28 -15.05 10.55
C ALA A 234 -9.44 -15.81 9.22
N VAL A 235 -9.99 -17.02 9.29
CA VAL A 235 -10.24 -17.90 8.13
C VAL A 235 -11.60 -18.57 8.23
N ILE A 236 -12.08 -19.09 7.11
CA ILE A 236 -13.25 -19.99 7.06
C ILE A 236 -12.73 -21.41 6.87
N ALA A 237 -12.95 -22.27 7.85
CA ALA A 237 -12.59 -23.67 7.77
C ALA A 237 -13.38 -24.40 6.66
N THR A 238 -12.85 -25.53 6.20
CA THR A 238 -13.50 -26.43 5.21
C THR A 238 -14.88 -26.92 5.63
N ASN A 239 -15.21 -26.86 6.91
CA ASN A 239 -16.54 -27.21 7.44
C ASN A 239 -17.48 -26.00 7.55
N GLY A 240 -17.10 -24.83 7.02
CA GLY A 240 -17.87 -23.59 7.03
C GLY A 240 -17.83 -22.80 8.35
N GLN A 241 -17.08 -23.26 9.36
CA GLN A 241 -16.93 -22.52 10.61
C GLN A 241 -15.90 -21.39 10.47
N HIS A 242 -16.24 -20.22 10.99
CA HIS A 242 -15.31 -19.11 11.14
C HIS A 242 -14.39 -19.36 12.33
N GLY A 243 -13.09 -19.17 12.14
CA GLY A 243 -12.08 -19.32 13.19
C GLY A 243 -10.79 -18.63 12.82
N TYR A 244 -9.69 -19.04 13.46
CA TYR A 244 -8.38 -18.43 13.26
C TYR A 244 -7.32 -19.49 12.98
N ALA A 245 -6.44 -19.25 12.02
CA ALA A 245 -5.28 -20.09 11.74
C ALA A 245 -3.99 -19.36 12.14
N TYR A 246 -3.02 -20.07 12.69
CA TYR A 246 -1.71 -19.46 13.00
C TYR A 246 -0.98 -19.08 11.71
N VAL A 247 -0.54 -17.82 11.61
CA VAL A 247 0.28 -17.37 10.48
C VAL A 247 1.56 -18.20 10.36
N ALA A 248 2.15 -18.58 11.50
CA ALA A 248 3.31 -19.47 11.54
C ALA A 248 3.04 -20.87 10.93
N ASP A 249 1.85 -21.43 11.16
CA ASP A 249 1.46 -22.74 10.59
C ASP A 249 1.25 -22.62 9.08
N MET A 250 0.68 -21.51 8.62
CA MET A 250 0.50 -21.21 7.19
C MET A 250 1.85 -21.07 6.48
N ASN A 251 2.77 -20.30 7.06
CA ASN A 251 4.12 -20.10 6.50
C ASN A 251 4.96 -21.38 6.54
N ALA A 252 4.80 -22.22 7.57
CA ALA A 252 5.45 -23.53 7.62
C ALA A 252 4.87 -24.52 6.59
N ALA A 253 3.55 -24.45 6.37
CA ALA A 253 2.86 -25.24 5.34
C ALA A 253 3.30 -24.82 3.92
N TRP A 254 3.58 -23.53 3.73
CA TRP A 254 4.00 -22.97 2.44
C TRP A 254 5.32 -22.18 2.59
N PRO A 255 6.47 -22.88 2.69
CA PRO A 255 7.75 -22.22 2.82
C PRO A 255 8.03 -21.41 1.56
N GLU A 256 8.53 -20.20 1.75
CA GLU A 256 8.87 -19.32 0.64
C GLU A 256 9.95 -19.96 -0.25
N PRO A 257 9.75 -19.99 -1.57
CA PRO A 257 10.77 -20.46 -2.49
C PRO A 257 11.97 -19.53 -2.43
N THR A 258 13.16 -20.11 -2.26
CA THR A 258 14.41 -19.33 -2.18
C THR A 258 15.02 -19.02 -3.56
N SER A 259 14.43 -19.52 -4.64
CA SER A 259 14.79 -19.21 -6.04
C SER A 259 13.66 -19.64 -7.00
N PRO A 260 13.64 -19.16 -8.25
CA PRO A 260 12.70 -19.65 -9.26
C PRO A 260 12.79 -21.16 -9.53
N GLU A 261 14.01 -21.72 -9.53
CA GLU A 261 14.22 -23.17 -9.66
C GLU A 261 13.66 -23.92 -8.45
N HIS A 262 13.89 -23.40 -7.23
CA HIS A 262 13.32 -23.97 -6.01
C HIS A 262 11.79 -23.84 -6.01
N ALA A 263 11.21 -22.78 -6.58
CA ALA A 263 9.77 -22.65 -6.75
C ALA A 263 9.20 -23.73 -7.69
N LEU A 264 9.89 -24.01 -8.81
CA LEU A 264 9.52 -25.07 -9.73
C LEU A 264 9.68 -26.45 -9.08
N GLU A 265 10.75 -26.68 -8.30
CA GLU A 265 10.95 -27.92 -7.54
C GLU A 265 9.85 -28.10 -6.48
N LEU A 266 9.49 -27.06 -5.72
CA LEU A 266 8.39 -27.08 -4.75
C LEU A 266 7.04 -27.34 -5.45
N GLN A 267 6.81 -26.75 -6.63
CA GLN A 267 5.60 -26.97 -7.41
C GLN A 267 5.53 -28.40 -7.96
N GLU A 268 6.63 -28.94 -8.47
CA GLU A 268 6.73 -30.31 -8.98
C GLU A 268 6.63 -31.36 -7.86
N GLU A 269 7.22 -31.09 -6.69
CA GLU A 269 7.17 -31.98 -5.52
C GLU A 269 5.78 -32.04 -4.88
N ARG A 270 5.06 -30.90 -4.84
CA ARG A 270 3.73 -30.81 -4.23
C ARG A 270 2.60 -31.19 -5.18
N GLY A 271 2.75 -30.94 -6.48
CA GLY A 271 1.68 -31.09 -7.45
C GLY A 271 0.46 -30.21 -7.11
N ASP A 272 -0.75 -30.65 -7.52
CA ASP A 272 -2.01 -29.95 -7.24
C ASP A 272 -2.56 -30.21 -5.82
N GLU A 273 -1.76 -30.78 -4.90
CA GLU A 273 -2.24 -31.15 -3.56
C GLU A 273 -2.20 -29.95 -2.61
N GLY A 274 -3.34 -29.66 -1.99
CA GLY A 274 -3.45 -28.62 -0.97
C GLY A 274 -2.89 -29.04 0.39
N VAL A 275 -2.32 -28.08 1.12
CA VAL A 275 -1.82 -28.28 2.48
C VAL A 275 -2.87 -27.83 3.48
N SER A 276 -3.28 -28.72 4.38
CA SER A 276 -4.25 -28.39 5.43
C SER A 276 -3.55 -27.83 6.67
N VAL A 277 -4.05 -26.72 7.21
CA VAL A 277 -3.65 -26.13 8.49
C VAL A 277 -4.82 -26.13 9.47
N PRO A 278 -4.59 -26.32 10.78
CA PRO A 278 -5.66 -26.31 11.77
C PRO A 278 -6.28 -24.91 11.92
N VAL A 279 -7.61 -24.88 12.15
CA VAL A 279 -8.38 -23.69 12.48
C VAL A 279 -8.82 -23.78 13.93
N TYR A 280 -8.58 -22.72 14.70
CA TYR A 280 -8.81 -22.62 16.14
C TYR A 280 -9.93 -21.62 16.46
N GLU A 281 -10.48 -21.70 17.67
CA GLU A 281 -11.19 -20.56 18.30
C GLU A 281 -10.20 -19.42 18.62
N SER A 282 -10.71 -18.27 19.07
CA SER A 282 -9.88 -17.11 19.45
C SER A 282 -8.91 -17.39 20.61
N ASP A 283 -9.05 -18.51 21.31
CA ASP A 283 -8.10 -18.94 22.36
C ASP A 283 -6.77 -19.48 21.79
N GLY A 284 -6.71 -19.79 20.49
CA GLY A 284 -5.55 -20.41 19.84
C GLY A 284 -5.21 -21.80 20.38
N GLU A 285 -6.16 -22.49 21.02
CA GLU A 285 -5.97 -23.84 21.59
C GLU A 285 -7.06 -24.81 21.12
N THR A 286 -8.30 -24.34 21.01
CA THR A 286 -9.46 -25.16 20.66
C THR A 286 -9.56 -25.29 19.15
N VAL A 287 -9.17 -26.46 18.60
CA VAL A 287 -9.30 -26.76 17.16
C VAL A 287 -10.76 -26.99 16.78
N ILE A 288 -11.25 -26.23 15.80
CA ILE A 288 -12.64 -26.27 15.30
C ILE A 288 -12.77 -26.67 13.83
N GLY A 289 -11.66 -26.76 13.09
CA GLY A 289 -11.65 -27.18 11.70
C GLY A 289 -10.26 -27.19 11.09
N GLU A 290 -10.22 -27.26 9.76
CA GLU A 290 -8.99 -27.20 8.96
C GLU A 290 -9.23 -26.25 7.77
N PHE A 291 -8.21 -25.47 7.43
CA PHE A 291 -8.16 -24.56 6.29
C PHE A 291 -7.14 -25.11 5.28
N VAL A 292 -7.43 -25.05 3.98
CA VAL A 292 -6.59 -25.67 2.95
C VAL A 292 -5.91 -24.58 2.14
N ILE A 293 -4.59 -24.62 2.09
CA ILE A 293 -3.70 -23.68 1.39
C ILE A 293 -3.16 -24.37 0.14
N GLY A 294 -3.42 -23.78 -1.02
CA GLY A 294 -3.12 -24.40 -2.32
C GLY A 294 -4.00 -25.61 -2.62
N GLY A 295 -4.01 -26.03 -3.87
CA GLY A 295 -4.84 -27.12 -4.38
C GLY A 295 -6.16 -26.65 -4.99
N GLY A 296 -6.43 -27.08 -6.22
CA GLY A 296 -7.69 -26.82 -6.96
C GLY A 296 -8.89 -27.61 -6.43
N GLY A 297 -9.00 -27.75 -5.10
CA GLY A 297 -10.09 -28.43 -4.44
C GLY A 297 -11.27 -27.48 -4.26
N GLU A 298 -12.42 -27.84 -4.86
CA GLU A 298 -13.70 -27.18 -4.60
C GLU A 298 -13.96 -27.02 -3.08
N PRO A 299 -14.48 -25.85 -2.63
CA PRO A 299 -14.97 -25.71 -1.27
C PRO A 299 -16.03 -26.78 -0.99
N ALA A 300 -15.95 -27.38 0.20
CA ALA A 300 -16.81 -28.48 0.59
C ALA A 300 -18.29 -28.16 0.36
N ASP A 301 -18.91 -29.04 -0.42
CA ASP A 301 -20.34 -29.25 -0.65
C ASP A 301 -21.17 -29.02 0.62
N LEU A 302 -21.89 -27.89 0.68
CA LEU A 302 -23.11 -27.75 1.46
C LEU A 302 -24.28 -28.41 0.69
N GLY A 303 -24.25 -29.74 0.62
CA GLY A 303 -25.41 -30.61 0.42
C GLY A 303 -26.17 -30.56 -0.91
N GLU A 304 -25.82 -31.55 -1.76
CA GLU A 304 -26.70 -32.44 -2.54
C GLU A 304 -27.61 -31.86 -3.65
N GLY A 305 -27.25 -32.13 -4.91
CA GLY A 305 -28.20 -32.00 -6.01
C GLY A 305 -27.74 -32.20 -7.47
N THR A 306 -27.12 -33.33 -7.80
CA THR A 306 -27.07 -33.91 -9.18
C THR A 306 -26.34 -33.12 -10.28
N ALA A 307 -25.15 -33.59 -10.67
CA ALA A 307 -24.48 -33.24 -11.93
C ALA A 307 -25.34 -33.62 -13.16
N PRO A 308 -25.18 -32.94 -14.31
CA PRO A 308 -24.13 -33.40 -15.22
C PRO A 308 -23.38 -32.31 -16.02
N ALA A 309 -22.13 -32.68 -16.34
CA ALA A 309 -21.38 -32.47 -17.58
C ALA A 309 -20.94 -31.04 -18.01
N ALA A 310 -19.60 -30.89 -17.94
CA ALA A 310 -18.72 -30.32 -18.96
C ALA A 310 -18.99 -28.89 -19.45
N ALA A 311 -18.20 -27.95 -18.94
CA ALA A 311 -17.68 -26.84 -19.74
C ALA A 311 -16.26 -26.52 -19.26
N THR A 312 -15.30 -26.68 -20.16
CA THR A 312 -13.95 -26.16 -20.08
C THR A 312 -14.01 -24.64 -19.90
N VAL A 313 -13.45 -24.10 -18.82
CA VAL A 313 -13.07 -22.69 -18.75
C VAL A 313 -11.62 -22.64 -18.29
N THR A 314 -10.76 -22.32 -19.26
CA THR A 314 -9.42 -21.80 -19.00
C THR A 314 -9.59 -20.46 -18.28
N ALA A 315 -9.21 -20.38 -17.02
CA ALA A 315 -9.05 -19.10 -16.33
C ALA A 315 -7.85 -18.36 -16.95
N PRO A 316 -7.95 -17.06 -17.25
CA PRO A 316 -6.76 -16.26 -17.51
C PRO A 316 -6.00 -16.09 -16.21
N ALA A 317 -4.67 -16.21 -16.25
CA ALA A 317 -3.82 -15.70 -15.19
C ALA A 317 -4.05 -14.19 -15.10
N THR A 318 -4.70 -13.72 -14.03
CA THR A 318 -4.62 -12.32 -13.65
C THR A 318 -3.17 -12.04 -13.27
N SER A 319 -2.47 -11.28 -14.11
CA SER A 319 -1.21 -10.65 -13.74
C SER A 319 -1.55 -9.64 -12.63
N GLN A 320 -1.37 -10.03 -11.38
CA GLN A 320 -1.37 -9.08 -10.27
C GLN A 320 -0.11 -8.23 -10.41
N SER A 321 -0.28 -6.91 -10.43
CA SER A 321 0.85 -5.98 -10.43
C SER A 321 1.36 -5.82 -9.01
N ALA A 322 2.68 -5.72 -8.85
CA ALA A 322 3.29 -5.62 -7.54
C ALA A 322 2.86 -4.35 -6.80
N VAL A 323 2.48 -4.46 -5.53
CA VAL A 323 2.10 -3.37 -4.64
C VAL A 323 3.31 -2.97 -3.78
N ALA A 324 3.73 -1.72 -3.89
CA ALA A 324 4.81 -1.19 -3.06
C ALA A 324 4.31 -0.81 -1.67
N GLU A 325 5.17 -1.00 -0.67
CA GLU A 325 4.93 -0.58 0.71
C GLU A 325 4.78 0.95 0.83
N GLY A 326 4.09 1.37 1.89
CA GLY A 326 3.77 2.77 2.14
C GLY A 326 2.77 3.36 1.14
N SER A 327 2.99 4.59 0.71
CA SER A 327 2.15 5.33 -0.24
C SER A 327 2.51 5.07 -1.71
N GLY A 328 3.42 4.12 -1.95
CA GLY A 328 3.68 3.55 -3.26
C GLY A 328 4.66 4.31 -4.15
N CYS A 329 4.66 3.95 -5.44
CA CYS A 329 5.66 4.34 -6.44
C CYS A 329 5.37 5.67 -7.17
N ALA A 330 4.14 6.16 -7.09
CA ALA A 330 3.67 7.25 -7.93
C ALA A 330 2.85 8.24 -7.09
N PRO A 331 3.42 9.37 -6.67
CA PRO A 331 2.63 10.43 -6.07
C PRO A 331 1.62 10.88 -7.12
N GLY A 332 0.33 10.74 -6.83
CA GLY A 332 -0.72 11.31 -7.66
C GLY A 332 -0.43 12.80 -7.90
N SER A 333 -0.47 13.22 -9.17
CA SER A 333 -0.10 14.55 -9.70
C SER A 333 1.40 14.90 -9.73
N SER A 334 1.89 15.19 -10.93
CA SER A 334 3.27 15.55 -11.28
C SER A 334 3.55 17.05 -11.19
N ASP A 335 2.68 17.80 -10.52
CA ASP A 335 2.84 19.24 -10.36
C ASP A 335 3.37 19.56 -8.96
N ALA A 336 4.57 20.12 -8.93
CA ALA A 336 5.17 20.88 -7.84
C ALA A 336 6.03 20.16 -6.78
N GLY A 337 6.94 19.24 -7.15
CA GLY A 337 8.17 18.98 -6.38
C GLY A 337 8.01 18.60 -4.90
N ALA A 338 6.79 18.29 -4.47
CA ALA A 338 6.39 17.93 -3.12
C ALA A 338 5.66 16.60 -3.17
N LEU A 339 5.84 15.79 -2.14
CA LEU A 339 5.11 14.55 -1.99
C LEU A 339 3.75 14.82 -1.34
N PRO A 340 2.68 14.13 -1.76
CA PRO A 340 1.43 14.11 -1.02
C PRO A 340 1.63 13.55 0.39
N ASP A 341 0.67 13.80 1.26
CA ASP A 341 0.68 13.22 2.59
C ASP A 341 0.65 11.70 2.53
N GLY A 342 1.49 11.07 3.36
CA GLY A 342 1.69 9.63 3.34
C GLY A 342 3.09 9.25 3.78
N GLU A 343 3.34 7.94 3.82
CA GLU A 343 4.65 7.37 4.11
C GLU A 343 5.33 6.98 2.79
N TRP A 344 6.50 7.56 2.51
CA TRP A 344 7.20 7.37 1.24
C TRP A 344 8.59 6.81 1.45
N TYR A 345 8.95 5.80 0.67
CA TYR A 345 10.31 5.31 0.63
C TYR A 345 11.15 6.06 -0.42
N GLY A 346 12.43 6.27 -0.13
CA GLY A 346 13.32 6.88 -1.10
C GLY A 346 14.76 6.98 -0.64
N LEU A 347 15.56 7.63 -1.48
CA LEU A 347 16.99 7.82 -1.29
C LEU A 347 17.25 9.29 -0.99
N VAL A 348 18.12 9.56 0.00
CA VAL A 348 18.53 10.92 0.32
C VAL A 348 19.64 11.34 -0.64
N VAL A 349 19.35 12.31 -1.51
CA VAL A 349 20.35 12.92 -2.39
C VAL A 349 21.18 13.93 -1.61
N ASN A 350 20.51 14.74 -0.79
CA ASN A 350 21.09 15.74 0.08
C ASN A 350 20.13 16.05 1.24
N ALA A 351 20.64 16.58 2.35
CA ALA A 351 19.78 17.03 3.45
C ALA A 351 20.41 18.21 4.20
N GLY A 352 19.54 19.12 4.64
CA GLY A 352 19.78 20.27 5.49
C GLY A 352 18.93 20.21 6.76
N GLY A 353 19.05 21.23 7.62
CA GLY A 353 18.35 21.23 8.91
C GLY A 353 16.83 21.35 8.80
N ASP A 354 16.35 21.85 7.67
CA ASP A 354 14.96 22.18 7.36
C ASP A 354 14.51 21.68 5.97
N GLU A 355 15.34 20.89 5.28
CA GLU A 355 15.07 20.43 3.91
C GLU A 355 15.74 19.08 3.63
N ILE A 356 15.07 18.19 2.88
CA ILE A 356 15.61 16.92 2.37
C ILE A 356 15.39 16.86 0.85
N GLU A 357 16.47 16.74 0.08
CA GLU A 357 16.41 16.43 -1.36
C GLU A 357 16.24 14.90 -1.49
N PHE A 358 15.03 14.48 -1.87
CA PHE A 358 14.54 13.11 -1.79
C PHE A 358 14.28 12.53 -3.18
N ASP A 359 14.97 11.43 -3.49
CA ASP A 359 14.78 10.66 -4.71
C ASP A 359 13.83 9.50 -4.43
N LEU A 360 12.59 9.61 -4.93
CA LEU A 360 11.53 8.66 -4.64
C LEU A 360 11.86 7.27 -5.20
N ALA A 361 11.69 6.24 -4.39
CA ALA A 361 11.82 4.86 -4.83
C ALA A 361 10.69 4.02 -4.24
N CYS A 362 10.44 2.86 -4.83
CA CYS A 362 9.52 1.89 -4.29
C CYS A 362 10.27 0.90 -3.42
N TRP A 363 9.71 0.60 -2.26
CA TRP A 363 10.12 -0.54 -1.47
C TRP A 363 9.04 -1.62 -1.62
N PHE A 364 9.45 -2.80 -2.05
CA PHE A 364 8.60 -3.99 -2.06
C PHE A 364 9.19 -5.01 -1.08
N PHE A 365 8.32 -5.79 -0.46
CA PHE A 365 8.71 -6.82 0.50
C PHE A 365 7.96 -8.13 0.22
N GLY A 366 8.55 -9.27 0.59
CA GLY A 366 7.93 -10.58 0.43
C GLY A 366 7.58 -10.91 -1.03
N GLU A 367 6.37 -11.43 -1.27
CA GLU A 367 5.90 -11.82 -2.60
C GLU A 367 5.87 -10.64 -3.59
N GLU A 368 5.52 -9.44 -3.10
CA GLU A 368 5.52 -8.22 -3.91
C GLU A 368 6.92 -7.84 -4.39
N ALA A 369 7.96 -8.18 -3.62
CA ALA A 369 9.35 -7.98 -4.05
C ALA A 369 9.72 -8.90 -5.21
N THR A 370 9.31 -10.17 -5.15
CA THR A 370 9.52 -11.13 -6.24
C THR A 370 8.74 -10.74 -7.49
N LEU A 371 7.47 -10.33 -7.33
CA LEU A 371 6.64 -9.85 -8.44
C LEU A 371 7.25 -8.59 -9.08
N ALA A 372 7.66 -7.62 -8.27
CA ALA A 372 8.28 -6.39 -8.76
C ALA A 372 9.62 -6.65 -9.46
N ALA A 373 10.44 -7.57 -8.94
CA ALA A 373 11.68 -7.97 -9.60
C ALA A 373 11.40 -8.63 -10.95
N ALA A 374 10.42 -9.54 -11.01
CA ALA A 374 10.04 -10.24 -12.24
C ALA A 374 9.49 -9.27 -13.31
N GLU A 375 8.64 -8.32 -12.92
CA GLU A 375 8.15 -7.24 -13.80
C GLU A 375 9.29 -6.42 -14.41
N ASP A 376 10.35 -6.17 -13.65
CA ASP A 376 11.53 -5.43 -14.10
C ASP A 376 12.54 -6.31 -14.86
N GLY A 377 12.21 -7.59 -15.10
CA GLY A 377 13.06 -8.54 -15.81
C GLY A 377 14.26 -9.03 -15.00
N HIS A 378 14.15 -8.97 -13.67
CA HIS A 378 15.14 -9.49 -12.74
C HIS A 378 14.72 -10.84 -12.17
N GLU A 379 15.70 -11.65 -11.79
CA GLU A 379 15.45 -12.85 -11.00
C GLU A 379 14.94 -12.46 -9.61
N SER A 380 14.27 -13.40 -8.93
CA SER A 380 13.81 -13.18 -7.56
C SER A 380 15.00 -12.73 -6.70
N PRO A 381 14.85 -11.67 -5.90
CA PRO A 381 15.90 -11.21 -5.04
C PRO A 381 16.30 -12.32 -4.04
N ASP A 382 17.61 -12.46 -3.77
CA ASP A 382 18.13 -13.35 -2.72
C ASP A 382 17.76 -12.86 -1.31
N ASN A 383 17.28 -11.61 -1.20
CA ASN A 383 16.75 -10.96 -0.01
C ASN A 383 15.23 -10.80 -0.12
N ASP A 384 14.56 -10.59 1.02
CA ASP A 384 13.11 -10.47 1.15
C ASP A 384 12.53 -9.13 0.66
N TYR A 385 13.34 -8.31 0.00
CA TYR A 385 12.93 -6.99 -0.46
C TYR A 385 13.45 -6.68 -1.86
N TYR A 386 12.70 -5.83 -2.56
CA TYR A 386 13.10 -5.29 -3.85
C TYR A 386 12.92 -3.78 -3.85
N VAL A 387 13.95 -3.06 -4.29
CA VAL A 387 13.89 -1.60 -4.44
C VAL A 387 13.85 -1.24 -5.91
N ARG A 388 12.72 -0.71 -6.35
CA ARG A 388 12.54 -0.17 -7.70
C ARG A 388 12.69 1.33 -7.65
N ASN A 389 13.75 1.86 -8.26
CA ASN A 389 13.84 3.31 -8.52
C ASN A 389 13.66 3.56 -10.02
N GLN A 390 12.42 3.82 -10.42
CA GLN A 390 12.04 4.24 -11.77
C GLN A 390 11.61 5.70 -11.83
N SER A 391 11.69 6.42 -10.71
CA SER A 391 11.41 7.84 -10.66
C SER A 391 12.58 8.61 -11.25
N ASP A 392 12.31 9.45 -12.26
CA ASP A 392 13.25 10.49 -12.68
C ASP A 392 13.09 11.79 -11.84
N LEU A 393 12.19 11.78 -10.85
CA LEU A 393 11.84 12.93 -10.02
C LEU A 393 12.64 12.94 -8.72
N THR A 394 13.13 14.13 -8.39
CA THR A 394 13.68 14.45 -7.07
C THR A 394 12.79 15.52 -6.45
N PHE A 395 12.44 15.33 -5.18
CA PHE A 395 11.57 16.19 -4.40
C PHE A 395 12.40 17.00 -3.41
N ASP A 396 12.13 18.30 -3.31
CA ASP A 396 12.74 19.17 -2.32
C ASP A 396 11.75 19.30 -1.15
N LEU A 397 11.89 18.43 -0.15
CA LEU A 397 10.94 18.29 0.94
C LEU A 397 11.32 19.22 2.10
N SER A 398 10.43 20.11 2.50
CA SER A 398 10.61 20.91 3.71
C SER A 398 10.44 20.03 4.95
N VAL A 399 11.21 20.28 6.01
CA VAL A 399 11.17 19.51 7.25
C VAL A 399 10.71 20.38 8.40
N VAL A 400 9.70 19.93 9.15
CA VAL A 400 9.21 20.68 10.30
C VAL A 400 10.27 20.73 11.41
N SER A 401 10.30 21.81 12.17
CA SER A 401 11.38 22.07 13.14
C SER A 401 11.47 21.06 14.29
N ASP A 402 10.40 20.33 14.56
CA ASP A 402 10.27 19.30 15.58
C ASP A 402 10.20 17.88 14.99
N ALA A 403 10.56 17.71 13.71
CA ALA A 403 10.60 16.41 13.07
C ALA A 403 11.56 15.46 13.80
N THR A 404 11.09 14.23 14.02
CA THR A 404 11.89 13.16 14.61
C THR A 404 12.48 12.28 13.53
N VAL A 405 13.72 11.85 13.73
CA VAL A 405 14.42 10.95 12.83
C VAL A 405 14.90 9.72 13.60
N THR A 406 14.51 8.54 13.14
CA THR A 406 15.07 7.27 13.61
C THR A 406 16.22 6.86 12.69
N PHE A 407 17.43 6.72 13.22
CA PHE A 407 18.65 6.41 12.46
C PHE A 407 19.57 5.42 13.17
N TYR A 408 20.46 4.79 12.41
CA TYR A 408 21.30 3.67 12.88
C TYR A 408 22.80 4.00 12.73
N PRO A 409 23.50 4.46 13.77
CA PRO A 409 24.88 4.94 13.65
C PRO A 409 25.94 3.87 13.37
N GLY A 410 25.58 2.57 13.33
CA GLY A 410 26.52 1.50 13.02
C GLY A 410 25.90 0.13 12.79
N ASP A 411 24.92 -0.26 13.62
CA ASP A 411 24.26 -1.57 13.57
C ASP A 411 22.72 -1.44 13.68
N PRO A 412 21.94 -2.39 13.13
CA PRO A 412 20.47 -2.39 13.20
C PRO A 412 19.90 -2.32 14.62
N GLY A 413 20.57 -2.97 15.56
CA GLY A 413 20.12 -3.05 16.96
C GLY A 413 20.31 -1.75 17.74
N ASP A 414 21.03 -0.78 17.17
CA ASP A 414 21.41 0.46 17.81
C ASP A 414 20.58 1.65 17.31
N GLY A 415 19.31 1.41 16.94
CA GLY A 415 18.40 2.46 16.49
C GLY A 415 18.32 3.61 17.51
N GLN A 416 18.53 4.84 17.03
CA GLN A 416 18.44 6.06 17.82
C GLN A 416 17.37 6.97 17.24
N GLU A 417 16.59 7.58 18.11
CA GLU A 417 15.68 8.67 17.75
C GLU A 417 16.34 10.00 18.11
N GLY A 418 16.28 10.97 17.20
CA GLY A 418 16.80 12.31 17.43
C GLY A 418 16.21 13.33 16.46
N ASP A 419 16.59 14.59 16.61
CA ASP A 419 16.21 15.62 15.64
C ASP A 419 17.02 15.50 14.34
N VAL A 420 16.59 16.22 13.30
CA VAL A 420 17.26 16.28 11.99
C VAL A 420 18.74 16.66 12.14
N SER A 421 19.07 17.59 13.04
CA SER A 421 20.46 18.03 13.24
C SER A 421 21.37 16.92 13.78
N THR A 422 20.82 16.08 14.65
CA THR A 422 21.49 14.92 15.24
C THR A 422 21.68 13.84 14.18
N TRP A 423 20.66 13.58 13.36
CA TRP A 423 20.75 12.67 12.22
C TRP A 423 21.80 13.12 11.19
N LEU A 424 21.82 14.40 10.79
CA LEU A 424 22.82 14.95 9.89
C LEU A 424 24.26 14.81 10.44
N ALA A 425 24.43 14.97 11.75
CA ALA A 425 25.72 14.73 12.39
C ALA A 425 26.14 13.25 12.32
N ALA A 426 25.20 12.32 12.51
CA ALA A 426 25.42 10.88 12.35
C ALA A 426 25.70 10.47 10.89
N ARG A 427 25.23 11.26 9.91
CA ARG A 427 25.40 11.06 8.46
C ARG A 427 26.40 12.01 7.80
N ALA A 428 27.33 12.57 8.57
CA ALA A 428 28.37 13.45 8.05
C ALA A 428 29.25 12.83 6.93
N ASN A 429 29.28 11.50 6.82
CA ASN A 429 30.03 10.77 5.79
C ASN A 429 29.20 10.34 4.57
N GLY A 430 27.90 10.60 4.56
CA GLY A 430 26.98 10.22 3.48
C GLY A 430 25.70 9.52 3.97
N PHE A 431 24.76 9.35 3.04
CA PHE A 431 23.49 8.64 3.24
C PHE A 431 23.56 7.31 2.49
N ASP A 432 23.96 6.25 3.17
CA ASP A 432 24.13 4.93 2.57
C ASP A 432 22.83 4.08 2.62
N PHE A 433 21.79 4.59 3.28
CA PHE A 433 20.50 3.93 3.47
C PHE A 433 19.38 4.72 2.79
N GLY A 434 18.38 3.99 2.30
CA GLY A 434 17.10 4.61 1.99
C GLY A 434 16.42 5.05 3.28
N ILE A 435 15.48 5.98 3.18
CA ILE A 435 14.67 6.43 4.30
C ILE A 435 13.20 6.31 3.93
N TRP A 436 12.39 6.07 4.96
CA TRP A 436 10.98 6.36 4.98
C TRP A 436 10.79 7.78 5.48
N VAL A 437 9.99 8.58 4.77
CA VAL A 437 9.54 9.90 5.23
C VAL A 437 8.04 9.86 5.41
N GLU A 438 7.57 10.35 6.55
CA GLU A 438 6.17 10.67 6.76
C GLU A 438 5.97 12.13 6.39
N VAL A 439 5.10 12.36 5.40
CA VAL A 439 4.78 13.69 4.91
C VAL A 439 3.39 14.06 5.40
N GLU A 440 3.28 15.23 6.02
CA GLU A 440 2.00 15.85 6.35
C GLU A 440 1.97 17.30 5.85
N SER A 441 0.88 17.66 5.17
CA SER A 441 0.70 18.97 4.54
C SER A 441 1.87 19.40 3.66
N GLY A 442 2.53 18.43 2.99
CA GLY A 442 3.70 18.65 2.15
C GLY A 442 5.03 18.87 2.90
N GLU A 443 5.06 18.73 4.22
CA GLU A 443 6.27 18.82 5.04
C GLU A 443 6.60 17.46 5.68
N VAL A 444 7.88 17.14 5.83
CA VAL A 444 8.34 15.94 6.53
C VAL A 444 8.15 16.14 8.03
N VAL A 445 7.31 15.31 8.64
CA VAL A 445 7.06 15.32 10.09
C VAL A 445 7.85 14.25 10.84
N SER A 446 8.19 13.15 10.17
CA SER A 446 9.07 12.14 10.71
C SER A 446 9.86 11.46 9.59
N ALA A 447 11.03 10.92 9.94
CA ALA A 447 11.81 10.11 9.02
C ALA A 447 12.42 8.89 9.73
N ARG A 448 12.57 7.79 9.01
CA ARG A 448 13.19 6.57 9.53
C ARG A 448 14.09 5.97 8.48
N GLU A 449 15.33 5.69 8.85
CA GLU A 449 16.21 4.96 7.95
C GLU A 449 15.74 3.53 7.76
N GLN A 450 15.72 3.07 6.51
CA GLN A 450 15.48 1.68 6.20
C GLN A 450 16.82 0.95 6.21
N TRP A 451 16.99 0.08 7.19
CA TRP A 451 18.15 -0.79 7.19
C TRP A 451 17.98 -1.94 6.17
N ARG A 452 19.06 -2.29 5.50
CA ARG A 452 19.13 -3.35 4.49
C ARG A 452 20.05 -4.45 5.07
N PRO A 453 19.52 -5.64 5.38
CA PRO A 453 20.28 -6.75 5.96
C PRO A 453 21.57 -7.10 5.21
#